data_AF-A0A1W9VSI9-F1
#
_entry.id   AF-A0A1W9VSI9-F1
#
_cell.length_a   1.000
_cell.length_b   1.000
_cell.length_c   1.000
_cell.angle_alpha   90.00
_cell.angle_beta   90.00
_cell.angle_gamma   90.00
#
_symmetry.space_group_name_H-M   'P 1'
#
loop_
_entity.id
_entity.type
_entity.pdbx_description
1 polymer ?
#
loop_
_entity_poly.entity_id
_entity_poly.type
_entity_poly.pdbx_seq_one_letter_code
_entity_poly.pdbx_strand_id
1 'polypeptide(L)'
;MSKRVEFLVKHLKSFYSEEFLETLPEDELLKLADQVIPKDSRPELYHRTLDEVERRAVSTEAYGYLLSLLTIKSITTEIFEKTLLLCVHLYYVSRKEISKKKLDKVVTMVTFSDVDGSSPKEILDLLLDDTQIIDNSEKIEH
;
A
#
# COMPACT_ATOMS: atom_id res chain seq x y z
N MET A 1 20.18 -1.54 -16.92
CA MET A 1 19.24 -2.68 -16.78
C MET A 1 17.92 -2.16 -16.25
N SER A 2 16.78 -2.76 -16.63
CA SER A 2 15.48 -2.43 -16.02
C SER A 2 15.43 -2.95 -14.58
N LYS A 3 14.77 -2.22 -13.65
CA LYS A 3 14.57 -2.67 -12.25
C LYS A 3 13.92 -4.06 -12.15
N ARG A 4 13.11 -4.41 -13.16
CA ARG A 4 12.50 -5.73 -13.31
C ARG A 4 13.53 -6.82 -13.55
N VAL A 5 14.52 -6.55 -14.40
CA VAL A 5 15.60 -7.49 -14.74
C VAL A 5 16.51 -7.71 -13.53
N GLU A 6 16.87 -6.65 -12.81
CA GLU A 6 17.67 -6.75 -11.58
C GLU A 6 16.99 -7.63 -10.52
N PHE A 7 15.66 -7.52 -10.39
CA PHE A 7 14.87 -8.36 -9.49
C PHE A 7 14.90 -9.84 -9.90
N LEU A 8 14.73 -10.13 -11.20
CA LEU A 8 14.74 -11.50 -11.73
C LEU A 8 16.11 -12.16 -11.55
N VAL A 9 17.18 -11.44 -11.92
CA VAL A 9 18.56 -11.92 -11.75
C VAL A 9 18.83 -12.22 -10.28
N LYS A 10 18.47 -11.31 -9.36
CA LYS A 10 18.64 -11.54 -7.91
C LYS A 10 17.95 -12.82 -7.41
N HIS A 11 16.77 -13.15 -7.91
CA HIS A 11 16.02 -14.33 -7.47
C HIS A 11 16.50 -15.62 -8.16
N LEU A 12 17.04 -15.52 -9.37
CA LEU A 12 17.55 -16.69 -10.11
C LEU A 12 18.97 -17.09 -9.70
N LYS A 13 19.72 -16.22 -9.01
CA LYS A 13 21.09 -16.50 -8.51
C LYS A 13 21.18 -17.69 -7.55
N SER A 14 20.08 -18.10 -6.93
CA SER A 14 20.06 -19.32 -6.10
C SER A 14 20.02 -20.62 -6.91
N PHE A 15 19.78 -20.52 -8.22
CA PHE A 15 19.62 -21.66 -9.13
C PHE A 15 20.62 -21.65 -10.30
N TYR A 16 21.11 -20.47 -10.69
CA TYR A 16 22.03 -20.29 -11.81
C TYR A 16 23.15 -19.30 -11.45
N SER A 17 24.29 -19.40 -12.14
CA SER A 17 25.38 -18.44 -11.96
C SER A 17 25.01 -17.05 -12.49
N GLU A 18 25.54 -16.01 -11.84
CA GLU A 18 25.31 -14.62 -12.23
C GLU A 18 25.80 -14.32 -13.64
N GLU A 19 26.98 -14.84 -14.02
CA GLU A 19 27.53 -14.73 -15.37
C GLU A 19 26.61 -15.33 -16.44
N PHE A 20 25.91 -16.42 -16.13
CA PHE A 20 24.94 -17.00 -17.05
C PHE A 20 23.70 -16.09 -17.18
N LEU A 21 23.17 -15.60 -16.07
CA LEU A 21 21.97 -14.78 -16.04
C LEU A 21 22.16 -13.41 -16.73
N GLU A 22 23.35 -12.82 -16.64
CA GLU A 22 23.66 -11.54 -17.29
C GLU A 22 23.78 -11.65 -18.81
N THR A 23 24.03 -12.84 -19.35
CA THR A 23 24.09 -13.09 -20.80
C THR A 23 22.73 -13.32 -21.44
N LEU A 24 21.67 -13.51 -20.64
CA LEU A 24 20.35 -13.84 -21.14
C LEU A 24 19.51 -12.59 -21.45
N PRO A 25 18.76 -12.59 -22.56
CA PRO A 25 17.77 -11.54 -22.82
C PRO A 25 16.62 -11.61 -21.81
N GLU A 26 15.97 -10.47 -21.56
CA GLU A 26 14.89 -10.32 -20.56
C GLU A 26 13.77 -11.36 -20.74
N ASP A 27 13.42 -11.67 -22.00
CA ASP A 27 12.37 -12.63 -22.34
C ASP A 27 12.71 -14.06 -21.90
N GLU A 28 13.98 -14.44 -21.91
CA GLU A 28 14.44 -15.75 -21.45
C GLU A 28 14.60 -15.81 -19.92
N LEU A 29 15.04 -14.70 -19.30
CA LEU A 29 15.03 -14.57 -17.85
C LEU A 29 13.62 -14.72 -17.28
N LEU A 30 12.60 -14.19 -17.97
CA LEU A 30 11.20 -14.36 -17.61
C LEU A 30 10.75 -15.83 -17.72
N LYS A 31 11.12 -16.53 -18.80
CA LYS A 31 10.81 -17.97 -18.97
C LYS A 31 11.47 -18.83 -17.90
N LEU A 32 12.71 -18.52 -17.52
CA LEU A 32 13.44 -19.21 -16.46
C LEU A 32 12.83 -18.95 -15.09
N ALA A 33 12.51 -17.69 -14.79
CA ALA A 33 11.74 -17.34 -13.60
C ALA A 33 10.39 -18.06 -13.58
N ASP A 34 9.78 -18.26 -14.74
CA ASP A 34 8.51 -18.96 -14.87
C ASP A 34 8.57 -20.46 -14.55
N GLN A 35 9.74 -21.09 -14.72
CA GLN A 35 9.96 -22.51 -14.47
C GLN A 35 10.45 -22.79 -13.05
N VAL A 36 11.25 -21.87 -12.48
CA VAL A 36 12.02 -22.14 -11.27
C VAL A 36 11.45 -21.43 -10.05
N ILE A 37 10.83 -20.26 -10.24
CA ILE A 37 10.13 -19.56 -9.15
C ILE A 37 8.73 -20.18 -9.07
N PRO A 38 8.37 -20.86 -7.96
CA PRO A 38 7.02 -21.34 -7.75
C PRO A 38 6.03 -20.18 -7.97
N LYS A 39 4.89 -20.44 -8.62
CA LYS A 39 3.89 -19.38 -8.87
C LYS A 39 3.52 -18.63 -7.58
N ASP A 40 3.50 -19.34 -6.46
CA ASP A 40 3.20 -18.82 -5.10
C ASP A 40 4.36 -17.97 -4.50
N SER A 41 5.55 -18.03 -5.09
CA SER A 41 6.74 -17.26 -4.72
C SER A 41 6.93 -16.01 -5.58
N ARG A 42 6.21 -15.90 -6.71
CA ARG A 42 6.09 -14.63 -7.41
C ARG A 42 5.18 -13.75 -6.57
N PRO A 43 5.49 -12.46 -6.35
CA PRO A 43 4.47 -11.56 -5.85
C PRO A 43 3.34 -11.62 -6.89
N GLU A 44 2.20 -12.21 -6.54
CA GLU A 44 0.97 -12.00 -7.28
C GLU A 44 0.81 -10.49 -7.33
N LEU A 45 1.07 -9.91 -8.50
CA LEU A 45 0.89 -8.50 -8.73
C LEU A 45 -0.59 -8.25 -8.55
N TYR A 46 -0.94 -7.72 -7.40
CA TYR A 46 -2.31 -7.40 -7.09
C TYR A 46 -2.71 -6.19 -7.96
N HIS A 47 -3.43 -6.48 -9.04
CA HIS A 47 -3.76 -5.55 -10.12
C HIS A 47 -5.07 -4.77 -9.88
N ARG A 48 -5.42 -4.49 -8.62
CA ARG A 48 -6.61 -3.70 -8.35
C ARG A 48 -6.44 -2.29 -8.91
N THR A 49 -7.49 -1.82 -9.56
CA THR A 49 -7.62 -0.41 -9.96
C THR A 49 -8.66 0.24 -9.05
N LEU A 50 -8.38 1.45 -8.58
CA LEU A 50 -9.35 2.19 -7.76
C LEU A 50 -10.55 2.61 -8.60
N ASP A 51 -11.75 2.44 -8.06
CA ASP A 51 -12.97 2.99 -8.65
C ASP A 51 -13.06 4.53 -8.47
N GLU A 52 -14.12 5.16 -8.99
CA GLU A 52 -14.25 6.62 -8.91
C GLU A 52 -14.36 7.16 -7.47
N VAL A 53 -15.04 6.44 -6.59
CA VAL A 53 -15.23 6.84 -5.19
C VAL A 53 -13.92 6.67 -4.43
N GLU A 54 -13.25 5.55 -4.61
CA GLU A 54 -11.96 5.26 -4.01
C GLU A 54 -10.88 6.26 -4.43
N ARG A 55 -10.86 6.65 -5.71
CA ARG A 55 -9.95 7.70 -6.23
C ARG A 55 -10.18 9.07 -5.61
N ARG A 56 -11.39 9.36 -5.14
CA ARG A 56 -11.70 10.61 -4.39
C ARG A 56 -11.40 10.48 -2.91
N ALA A 57 -11.53 9.26 -2.38
CA ALA A 57 -11.32 8.98 -0.98
C ALA A 57 -9.84 8.91 -0.62
N VAL A 58 -8.97 8.44 -1.50
CA VAL A 58 -7.56 8.16 -1.18
C VAL A 58 -6.63 8.84 -2.16
N SER A 59 -5.71 9.65 -1.63
CA SER A 59 -4.67 10.29 -2.44
C SER A 59 -3.78 9.26 -3.14
N THR A 60 -3.24 9.62 -4.31
CA THR A 60 -2.37 8.73 -5.08
C THR A 60 -1.14 8.26 -4.28
N GLU A 61 -0.56 9.14 -3.46
CA GLU A 61 0.56 8.78 -2.58
C GLU A 61 0.15 7.75 -1.53
N ALA A 62 -1.01 7.93 -0.90
CA ALA A 62 -1.53 7.01 0.10
C ALA A 62 -1.82 5.64 -0.52
N TYR A 63 -2.45 5.60 -1.69
CA TYR A 63 -2.70 4.35 -2.40
C TYR A 63 -1.40 3.63 -2.78
N GLY A 64 -0.40 4.36 -3.29
CA GLY A 64 0.92 3.81 -3.59
C GLY A 64 1.62 3.24 -2.36
N TYR A 65 1.47 3.91 -1.20
CA TYR A 65 1.94 3.39 0.08
C TYR A 65 1.23 2.08 0.46
N LEU A 66 -0.09 1.99 0.33
CA LEU A 66 -0.84 0.76 0.63
C LEU A 66 -0.41 -0.42 -0.24
N LEU A 67 -0.25 -0.17 -1.55
CA LEU A 67 0.27 -1.16 -2.49
C LEU A 67 1.68 -1.61 -2.12
N SER A 68 2.54 -0.69 -1.65
CA SER A 68 3.88 -1.05 -1.22
C SER A 68 3.87 -2.00 -0.02
N LEU A 69 2.98 -1.79 0.95
CA LEU A 69 2.80 -2.66 2.11
C LEU A 69 2.34 -4.07 1.71
N LEU A 70 1.40 -4.17 0.76
CA LEU A 70 0.94 -5.44 0.21
C LEU A 70 2.07 -6.15 -0.57
N THR A 71 2.82 -5.41 -1.38
CA THR A 71 3.91 -5.94 -2.21
C THR A 71 5.03 -6.54 -1.37
N ILE A 72 5.39 -5.90 -0.24
CA ILE A 72 6.39 -6.43 0.69
C ILE A 72 5.83 -7.48 1.66
N LYS A 73 4.56 -7.89 1.49
CA LYS A 73 3.85 -8.84 2.37
C LYS A 73 3.78 -8.40 3.84
N SER A 74 3.79 -7.08 4.10
CA SER A 74 3.59 -6.53 5.44
C SER A 74 2.12 -6.56 5.87
N ILE A 75 1.20 -6.59 4.89
CA ILE A 75 -0.24 -6.75 5.10
C ILE A 75 -0.77 -7.79 4.13
N THR A 76 -1.89 -8.43 4.47
CA THR A 76 -2.60 -9.35 3.58
C THR A 76 -3.52 -8.59 2.62
N THR A 77 -3.96 -9.24 1.56
CA THR A 77 -5.00 -8.70 0.65
C THR A 77 -6.28 -8.35 1.40
N GLU A 78 -6.64 -9.12 2.44
CA GLU A 78 -7.81 -8.83 3.26
C GLU A 78 -7.67 -7.51 4.03
N ILE A 79 -6.51 -7.27 4.66
CA ILE A 79 -6.22 -6.00 5.35
C ILE A 79 -6.25 -4.85 4.35
N PHE A 80 -5.65 -5.04 3.17
CA PHE A 80 -5.67 -4.05 2.08
C PHE A 80 -7.11 -3.64 1.71
N GLU A 81 -7.99 -4.61 1.47
CA GLU A 81 -9.39 -4.40 1.13
C GLU A 81 -10.15 -3.67 2.24
N LYS A 82 -9.99 -4.13 3.49
CA LYS A 82 -10.63 -3.52 4.67
C LYS A 82 -10.15 -2.08 4.88
N THR A 83 -8.86 -1.81 4.72
CA THR A 83 -8.31 -0.45 4.80
C THR A 83 -8.93 0.47 3.76
N LEU A 84 -9.01 0.04 2.49
CA LEU A 84 -9.62 0.87 1.43
C LEU A 84 -11.09 1.15 1.69
N LEU A 85 -11.85 0.12 2.09
CA LEU A 85 -13.25 0.28 2.44
C LEU A 85 -13.44 1.28 3.59
N LEU A 86 -12.60 1.20 4.63
CA LEU A 86 -12.64 2.15 5.73
C LEU A 86 -12.27 3.57 5.29
N CYS A 87 -11.31 3.74 4.39
CA CYS A 87 -10.98 5.05 3.83
C CYS A 87 -12.15 5.67 3.08
N VAL A 88 -12.90 4.87 2.30
CA VAL A 88 -14.11 5.32 1.63
C VAL A 88 -15.17 5.76 2.64
N HIS A 89 -15.40 5.01 3.72
CA HIS A 89 -16.32 5.42 4.78
C HIS A 89 -15.88 6.71 5.47
N LEU A 90 -14.59 6.83 5.83
CA LEU A 90 -14.03 8.05 6.42
C LEU A 90 -14.17 9.25 5.47
N TYR A 91 -14.01 9.05 4.16
CA TYR A 91 -14.26 10.06 3.15
C TYR A 91 -15.74 10.46 3.11
N TYR A 92 -16.68 9.52 3.18
CA TYR A 92 -18.11 9.87 3.20
C TYR A 92 -18.51 10.72 4.41
N VAL A 93 -17.89 10.47 5.57
CA VAL A 93 -18.16 11.20 6.81
C VAL A 93 -17.46 12.56 6.82
N SER A 94 -16.15 12.60 6.54
CA SER A 94 -15.34 13.81 6.65
C SER A 94 -15.37 14.68 5.39
N ARG A 95 -15.73 14.11 4.24
CA ARG A 95 -15.59 14.69 2.88
C ARG A 95 -14.16 15.12 2.55
N LYS A 96 -13.17 14.57 3.26
CA LYS A 96 -11.75 14.85 3.06
C LYS A 96 -11.03 13.63 2.50
N GLU A 97 -10.18 13.87 1.52
CA GLU A 97 -9.28 12.85 0.97
C GLU A 97 -8.31 12.36 2.05
N ILE A 98 -8.06 11.05 2.06
CA ILE A 98 -7.15 10.39 2.99
C ILE A 98 -5.71 10.51 2.48
N SER A 99 -4.90 11.24 3.25
CA SER A 99 -3.45 11.37 3.04
C SER A 99 -2.71 10.12 3.49
N LYS A 100 -1.45 9.97 3.05
CA LYS A 100 -0.58 8.85 3.45
C LYS A 100 -0.45 8.74 4.98
N LYS A 101 -0.28 9.87 5.67
CA LYS A 101 -0.15 9.92 7.15
C LYS A 101 -1.41 9.39 7.84
N LYS A 102 -2.60 9.74 7.32
CA LYS A 102 -3.87 9.26 7.87
C LYS A 102 -4.07 7.79 7.53
N LEU A 103 -3.68 7.36 6.33
CA LEU A 103 -3.76 5.97 5.90
C LEU A 103 -2.89 5.04 6.76
N ASP A 104 -1.69 5.45 7.14
CA ASP A 104 -0.80 4.69 8.03
C ASP A 104 -1.49 4.33 9.36
N LYS A 105 -2.20 5.31 9.94
CA LYS A 105 -3.03 5.08 11.14
C LYS A 105 -4.19 4.12 10.87
N VAL A 106 -4.87 4.27 9.74
CA VAL A 106 -5.99 3.38 9.34
C VAL A 106 -5.50 1.95 9.16
N VAL A 107 -4.37 1.73 8.48
CA VAL A 107 -3.75 0.41 8.30
C VAL A 107 -3.40 -0.21 9.64
N THR A 108 -2.76 0.57 10.52
CA THR A 108 -2.42 0.14 11.89
C THR A 108 -3.68 -0.31 12.64
N MET A 109 -4.73 0.52 12.63
CA MET A 109 -6.00 0.20 13.27
C MET A 109 -6.61 -1.10 12.73
N VAL A 110 -6.70 -1.25 11.41
CA VAL A 110 -7.27 -2.46 10.77
C VAL A 110 -6.42 -3.71 11.03
N THR A 111 -5.10 -3.56 11.16
CA THR A 111 -4.18 -4.69 11.40
C THR A 111 -4.26 -5.17 12.84
N PHE A 112 -4.44 -4.25 13.80
CA PHE A 112 -4.41 -4.55 15.24
C PHE A 112 -5.80 -4.56 15.90
N SER A 113 -6.87 -4.30 15.16
CA SER A 113 -8.23 -4.21 15.70
C SER A 113 -8.71 -5.47 16.42
N ASP A 114 -8.25 -6.65 15.97
CA ASP A 114 -8.59 -7.95 16.57
C ASP A 114 -7.77 -8.26 17.84
N VAL A 115 -6.67 -7.54 18.06
CA VAL A 115 -5.72 -7.82 19.16
C VAL A 115 -6.04 -7.01 20.42
N ASP A 116 -6.50 -5.77 20.27
CA ASP A 116 -6.67 -4.83 21.40
C ASP A 116 -8.08 -4.25 21.57
N GLY A 117 -9.08 -4.74 20.82
CA GLY A 117 -10.45 -4.26 20.96
C GLY A 117 -10.57 -2.78 20.64
N SER A 118 -10.04 -2.37 19.48
CA SER A 118 -10.04 -0.99 18.99
C SER A 118 -11.45 -0.41 19.03
N SER A 119 -11.66 0.37 20.08
CA SER A 119 -12.92 0.96 20.48
C SER A 119 -13.19 2.17 19.59
N PRO A 120 -14.46 2.49 19.25
CA PRO A 120 -14.90 3.64 18.44
C PRO A 120 -14.17 4.98 18.61
N LYS A 121 -13.46 5.17 19.73
CA LYS A 121 -12.54 6.29 19.99
C LYS A 121 -11.47 6.49 18.90
N GLU A 122 -10.83 5.44 18.38
CA GLU A 122 -9.76 5.60 17.39
C GLU A 122 -10.29 6.13 16.04
N ILE A 123 -11.49 5.67 15.65
CA ILE A 123 -12.21 6.20 14.49
C ILE A 123 -12.58 7.67 14.71
N LEU A 124 -13.01 8.02 15.93
CA LEU A 124 -13.33 9.40 16.28
C LEU A 124 -12.09 10.30 16.24
N ASP A 125 -10.96 9.83 16.77
CA ASP A 125 -9.68 10.55 16.75
C ASP A 125 -9.21 10.79 15.30
N LEU A 126 -9.40 9.81 14.40
CA LEU A 126 -9.13 9.98 12.97
C LEU A 126 -10.02 11.03 12.30
N LEU A 127 -11.26 11.20 12.76
CA LEU A 127 -12.17 12.21 12.24
C LEU A 127 -11.85 13.60 12.81
N LEU A 128 -11.40 13.67 14.07
CA LEU A 128 -11.13 14.91 14.78
C LEU A 128 -9.73 15.49 14.54
N ASP A 129 -8.73 14.67 14.20
CA ASP A 129 -7.36 15.13 13.88
C ASP A 129 -7.32 16.24 12.81
N ASP A 130 -8.32 16.26 11.91
CA ASP A 130 -8.44 17.26 10.84
C ASP A 130 -9.18 18.55 11.27
N THR A 131 -9.67 18.65 12.51
CA THR A 131 -10.39 19.82 13.04
C THR A 131 -9.51 20.80 13.82
N GLN A 132 -8.32 20.38 14.29
CA GLN A 132 -7.44 21.25 15.09
C GLN A 132 -6.55 22.22 14.27
N ILE A 133 -6.69 22.27 12.94
CA ILE A 133 -5.89 23.17 12.08
C ILE A 133 -6.58 24.54 11.86
N ILE A 134 -7.81 24.75 12.33
CA ILE A 134 -8.55 26.02 12.14
C ILE A 134 -8.74 26.73 13.48
N ASP A 135 -7.67 27.20 14.12
CA ASP A 135 -7.77 28.32 15.09
C ASP A 135 -6.43 29.03 15.38
N ASN A 136 -5.67 29.40 14.33
CA ASN A 136 -4.45 30.21 14.50
C ASN A 136 -4.28 31.32 13.47
N SER A 137 -5.34 31.69 12.74
CA SER A 137 -5.30 32.76 11.74
C SER A 137 -5.86 34.12 12.20
N GLU A 138 -6.29 34.27 13.46
CA GLU A 138 -6.67 35.57 14.02
C GLU A 138 -5.70 36.05 15.11
N LYS A 139 -4.45 36.32 14.72
CA LYS A 139 -3.59 37.29 15.43
C LYS A 139 -2.72 38.03 14.43
N ILE A 140 -3.32 38.92 13.64
CA ILE A 140 -2.59 40.01 13.01
C ILE A 140 -3.42 41.30 13.18
N GLU A 141 -2.84 42.20 13.98
CA GLU A 141 -2.93 43.67 13.96
C GLU A 141 -4.19 44.38 14.51
N HIS A 142 -4.05 44.88 15.75
CA HIS A 142 -4.42 46.25 16.11
C HIS A 142 -3.26 46.92 16.85
#